data_AF-X6LDR2-F1
#
_entry.id   AF-X6LDR2-F1
#
_cell.length_a   1.000
_cell.length_b   1.000
_cell.length_c   1.000
_cell.angle_alpha   90.00
_cell.angle_beta   90.00
_cell.angle_gamma   90.00
#
_symmetry.space_group_name_H-M   'P 1'
#
loop_
_entity.id
_entity.type
_entity.pdbx_description
1 polymer ?
#
loop_
_entity_poly.entity_id
_entity_poly.type
_entity_poly.pdbx_seq_one_letter_code
_entity_poly.pdbx_strand_id
1 'polypeptide(L)'
;MLSFIQSSNLKNGVDFLLITENQQTIQLKNNEWNDYNFGIFLLGENTTLTLNCNRYKKELGHLKIKTSHLWIKHSSSKIDCSKLGYPMNQGPGKGNSLRGGGGYGTKGGGYDGQCGEMYGEETLLKKIHFGSGGYGYGGSGGGIIELIIEQQLINHGSIQSNGKNAYNYGGGGSGGSILIEFQCQSHSNKLKQTVGTITCIGGSGRYNGGDGRIAIYGIELSSDDILAIDPKPWKLKYFEMQIE
;
A
#
# COMPACT_ATOMS: atom_id res chain seq x y z
N MET A 1 -9.63 8.95 -48.32
CA MET A 1 -9.49 7.56 -47.85
C MET A 1 -9.32 7.63 -46.33
N LEU A 2 -10.42 7.62 -45.59
CA LEU A 2 -10.38 7.57 -44.12
C LEU A 2 -10.04 6.14 -43.74
N SER A 3 -8.78 5.88 -43.39
CA SER A 3 -8.39 4.61 -42.79
C SER A 3 -9.16 4.47 -41.48
N PHE A 4 -10.14 3.58 -41.47
CA PHE A 4 -10.72 3.06 -40.23
C PHE A 4 -9.57 2.55 -39.38
N ILE A 5 -9.27 3.27 -38.30
CA ILE A 5 -8.44 2.75 -37.23
C ILE A 5 -9.16 1.49 -36.76
N GLN A 6 -8.54 0.36 -37.07
CA GLN A 6 -8.92 -0.95 -36.59
C GLN A 6 -9.08 -0.80 -35.07
N SER A 7 -10.32 -0.84 -34.55
CA SER A 7 -10.55 -0.74 -33.12
C SER A 7 -9.72 -1.83 -32.47
N SER A 8 -8.70 -1.45 -31.72
CA SER A 8 -8.01 -2.39 -30.86
C SER A 8 -9.10 -3.01 -29.99
N ASN A 9 -9.25 -4.33 -30.06
CA ASN A 9 -10.18 -5.07 -29.20
C ASN A 9 -9.61 -5.05 -27.78
N LEU A 10 -9.69 -3.90 -27.10
CA LEU A 10 -9.22 -3.73 -25.74
C LEU A 10 -10.02 -4.65 -24.82
N LYS A 11 -9.33 -5.36 -23.94
CA LYS A 11 -9.91 -6.36 -23.04
C LYS A 11 -9.78 -5.92 -21.59
N ASN A 12 -10.92 -5.88 -20.89
CA ASN A 12 -10.94 -5.71 -19.45
C ASN A 12 -10.21 -6.87 -18.76
N GLY A 13 -9.44 -6.57 -17.72
CA GLY A 13 -8.59 -7.52 -17.01
C GLY A 13 -7.25 -7.81 -17.70
N VAL A 14 -7.00 -7.27 -18.90
CA VAL A 14 -5.75 -7.44 -19.65
C VAL A 14 -5.13 -6.09 -20.00
N ASP A 15 -5.84 -5.25 -20.77
CA ASP A 15 -5.33 -3.96 -21.24
C ASP A 15 -5.65 -2.83 -20.24
N PHE A 16 -6.82 -2.93 -19.61
CA PHE A 16 -7.31 -2.07 -18.53
C PHE A 16 -8.06 -2.90 -17.50
N LEU A 17 -8.28 -2.36 -16.30
CA LEU A 17 -9.16 -2.94 -15.31
C LEU A 17 -10.32 -1.97 -15.03
N LEU A 18 -11.53 -2.33 -15.43
CA LEU A 18 -12.74 -1.54 -15.19
C LEU A 18 -13.70 -2.34 -14.31
N ILE A 19 -14.07 -1.76 -13.17
CA ILE A 19 -15.02 -2.33 -12.22
C ILE A 19 -16.13 -1.32 -11.99
N THR A 20 -17.32 -1.60 -12.52
CA THR A 20 -18.50 -0.72 -12.40
C THR A 20 -19.52 -1.23 -11.39
N GLU A 21 -19.48 -2.52 -11.08
CA GLU A 21 -20.37 -3.14 -10.09
C GLU A 21 -19.96 -2.74 -8.67
N ASN A 22 -20.97 -2.60 -7.80
CA ASN A 22 -20.77 -2.34 -6.39
C ASN A 22 -20.37 -3.63 -5.65
N GLN A 23 -19.77 -3.45 -4.46
CA GLN A 23 -19.45 -4.52 -3.51
C GLN A 23 -18.53 -5.61 -4.07
N GLN A 24 -17.61 -5.24 -4.97
CA GLN A 24 -16.69 -6.19 -5.58
C GLN A 24 -15.40 -6.34 -4.78
N THR A 25 -14.85 -7.56 -4.77
CA THR A 25 -13.48 -7.80 -4.30
C THR A 25 -12.68 -8.43 -5.43
N ILE A 26 -11.70 -7.68 -5.93
CA ILE A 26 -10.88 -8.09 -7.06
C ILE A 26 -9.51 -8.48 -6.53
N GLN A 27 -9.04 -9.66 -6.94
CA GLN A 27 -7.76 -10.19 -6.52
C GLN A 27 -6.77 -10.17 -7.67
N LEU A 28 -5.66 -9.48 -7.45
CA LEU A 28 -4.53 -9.42 -8.38
C LEU A 28 -3.45 -10.43 -8.00
N LYS A 29 -2.49 -10.61 -8.90
CA LYS A 29 -1.36 -11.51 -8.69
C LYS A 29 -0.44 -10.95 -7.60
N ASN A 30 -0.01 -11.85 -6.71
CA ASN A 30 0.92 -11.53 -5.62
C ASN A 30 2.37 -11.60 -6.10
N ASN A 31 3.19 -10.64 -5.67
CA ASN A 31 4.64 -10.59 -5.95
C ASN A 31 5.00 -10.60 -7.45
N GLU A 32 4.08 -10.16 -8.30
CA GLU A 32 4.24 -9.97 -9.74
C GLU A 32 3.67 -8.62 -10.13
N TRP A 33 4.24 -8.01 -11.17
CA TRP A 33 3.69 -6.78 -11.74
C TRP A 33 2.35 -7.07 -12.43
N ASN A 34 1.33 -6.31 -12.04
CA ASN A 34 0.03 -6.26 -12.68
C ASN A 34 0.01 -5.01 -13.56
N ASP A 35 0.29 -5.20 -14.86
CA ASP A 35 0.47 -4.13 -15.83
C ASP A 35 -0.86 -3.82 -16.55
N TYR A 36 -1.30 -2.57 -16.47
CA TYR A 36 -2.51 -2.08 -17.15
C TYR A 36 -2.21 -0.79 -17.91
N ASN A 37 -1.89 -0.92 -19.19
CA ASN A 37 -1.41 0.17 -20.05
C ASN A 37 -2.41 1.32 -20.22
N PHE A 38 -3.71 1.07 -20.06
CA PHE A 38 -4.74 2.10 -20.24
C PHE A 38 -5.32 2.60 -18.92
N GLY A 39 -5.29 1.79 -17.87
CA GLY A 39 -5.71 2.24 -16.55
C GLY A 39 -6.41 1.18 -15.71
N ILE A 40 -6.56 1.50 -14.42
CA ILE A 40 -7.41 0.84 -13.46
C ILE A 40 -8.49 1.83 -13.00
N PHE A 41 -9.75 1.45 -13.13
CA PHE A 41 -10.93 2.27 -12.88
C PHE A 41 -11.88 1.53 -11.94
N LEU A 42 -11.82 1.87 -10.65
CA LEU A 42 -12.74 1.40 -9.61
C LEU A 42 -13.90 2.40 -9.51
N LEU A 43 -14.94 2.16 -10.32
CA LEU A 43 -16.10 3.05 -10.45
C LEU A 43 -17.29 2.63 -9.60
N GLY A 44 -17.35 1.36 -9.19
CA GLY A 44 -18.34 0.87 -8.23
C GLY A 44 -18.04 1.28 -6.77
N GLU A 45 -19.09 1.35 -5.97
CA GLU A 45 -19.02 1.57 -4.52
C GLU A 45 -18.64 0.30 -3.77
N ASN A 46 -18.00 0.45 -2.62
CA ASN A 46 -17.54 -0.65 -1.76
C ASN A 46 -16.66 -1.68 -2.49
N THR A 47 -15.87 -1.23 -3.47
CA THR A 47 -14.98 -2.09 -4.25
C THR A 47 -13.60 -2.16 -3.61
N THR A 48 -13.09 -3.37 -3.41
CA THR A 48 -11.76 -3.62 -2.87
C THR A 48 -10.87 -4.29 -3.91
N LEU A 49 -9.72 -3.68 -4.20
CA LEU A 49 -8.63 -4.30 -4.95
C LEU A 49 -7.61 -4.84 -3.95
N THR A 50 -7.30 -6.13 -4.00
CA THR A 50 -6.38 -6.80 -3.07
C THR A 50 -5.65 -7.95 -3.77
N LEU A 51 -4.96 -8.80 -3.02
CA LEU A 51 -4.19 -9.92 -3.52
C LEU A 51 -4.85 -11.26 -3.22
N ASN A 52 -4.62 -12.23 -4.11
CA ASN A 52 -4.84 -13.63 -3.80
C ASN A 52 -3.60 -14.20 -3.08
N CYS A 53 -3.55 -14.10 -1.75
CA CYS A 53 -2.48 -14.70 -0.95
C CYS A 53 -2.91 -16.05 -0.38
N ASN A 54 -2.08 -17.09 -0.57
CA ASN A 54 -2.31 -18.38 0.05
C ASN A 54 -1.93 -18.36 1.53
N ARG A 55 -2.95 -18.25 2.39
CA ARG A 55 -2.77 -18.24 3.86
C ARG A 55 -2.18 -19.53 4.41
N TYR A 56 -2.42 -20.68 3.78
CA TYR A 56 -1.83 -21.95 4.22
C TYR A 56 -0.33 -22.00 4.02
N LYS A 57 0.17 -21.35 2.95
CA LYS A 57 1.60 -21.22 2.68
C LYS A 57 2.27 -20.07 3.43
N LYS A 58 1.52 -19.33 4.27
CA LYS A 58 1.97 -18.09 4.94
C LYS A 58 2.57 -17.08 3.96
N GLU A 59 2.00 -16.99 2.76
CA GLU A 59 2.42 -16.01 1.76
C GLU A 59 2.14 -14.59 2.26
N LEU A 60 3.15 -13.74 2.14
CA LEU A 60 3.04 -12.31 2.41
C LEU A 60 2.53 -11.60 1.15
N GLY A 61 1.72 -10.56 1.34
CA GLY A 61 1.10 -9.82 0.25
C GLY A 61 1.96 -8.66 -0.22
N HIS A 62 2.50 -8.75 -1.43
CA HIS A 62 3.20 -7.68 -2.14
C HIS A 62 2.46 -7.38 -3.44
N LEU A 63 1.69 -6.29 -3.43
CA LEU A 63 0.92 -5.83 -4.59
C LEU A 63 1.79 -4.90 -5.40
N LYS A 64 2.00 -5.27 -6.67
CA LYS A 64 2.76 -4.45 -7.62
C LYS A 64 1.85 -4.10 -8.80
N ILE A 65 1.60 -2.82 -9.00
CA ILE A 65 0.74 -2.31 -10.10
C ILE A 65 1.52 -1.27 -10.88
N LYS A 66 1.62 -1.48 -12.18
CA LYS A 66 2.05 -0.44 -13.11
C LYS A 66 0.88 -0.08 -14.00
N THR A 67 0.50 1.20 -14.02
CA THR A 67 -0.65 1.61 -14.81
C THR A 67 -0.55 3.05 -15.28
N SER A 68 -1.17 3.33 -16.42
CA SER A 68 -1.26 4.69 -16.95
C SER A 68 -2.13 5.59 -16.07
N HIS A 69 -3.34 5.13 -15.75
CA HIS A 69 -4.31 5.86 -14.93
C HIS A 69 -4.79 4.98 -13.79
N LEU A 70 -4.90 5.53 -12.59
CA LEU A 70 -5.56 4.87 -11.46
C LEU A 70 -6.68 5.77 -10.93
N TRP A 71 -7.92 5.32 -11.04
CA TRP A 71 -9.09 6.03 -10.55
C TRP A 71 -9.87 5.20 -9.53
N ILE A 72 -9.93 5.69 -8.29
CA ILE A 72 -10.83 5.22 -7.25
C ILE A 72 -11.92 6.29 -7.07
N LYS A 73 -13.10 6.03 -7.61
CA LYS A 73 -14.16 7.05 -7.70
C LYS A 73 -14.85 7.33 -6.37
N HIS A 74 -15.09 6.29 -5.57
CA HIS A 74 -15.91 6.38 -4.36
C HIS A 74 -15.07 6.21 -3.09
N SER A 75 -15.39 6.97 -2.04
CA SER A 75 -14.69 6.94 -0.75
C SER A 75 -14.80 5.60 -0.01
N SER A 76 -15.83 4.82 -0.32
CA SER A 76 -16.03 3.46 0.17
C SER A 76 -15.10 2.41 -0.45
N SER A 77 -14.44 2.75 -1.55
CA SER A 77 -13.63 1.83 -2.35
C SER A 77 -12.15 1.98 -2.02
N LYS A 78 -11.37 0.90 -2.17
CA LYS A 78 -10.00 0.87 -1.66
C LYS A 78 -9.08 -0.10 -2.39
N ILE A 79 -7.79 0.19 -2.34
CA ILE A 79 -6.70 -0.79 -2.55
C ILE A 79 -6.21 -1.22 -1.17
N ASP A 80 -6.26 -2.52 -0.87
CA ASP A 80 -6.07 -3.02 0.49
C ASP A 80 -5.09 -4.19 0.55
N CYS A 81 -3.91 -3.95 1.13
CA CYS A 81 -2.95 -4.97 1.54
C CYS A 81 -2.79 -5.04 3.07
N SER A 82 -3.76 -4.53 3.82
CA SER A 82 -3.73 -4.58 5.28
C SER A 82 -3.69 -6.02 5.76
N LYS A 83 -2.95 -6.26 6.85
CA LYS A 83 -2.87 -7.57 7.54
C LYS A 83 -2.18 -8.68 6.73
N LEU A 84 -1.63 -8.37 5.56
CA LEU A 84 -0.95 -9.31 4.66
C LEU A 84 0.58 -9.37 4.87
N GLY A 85 1.09 -8.75 5.93
CA GLY A 85 2.49 -8.84 6.35
C GLY A 85 2.76 -10.04 7.25
N TYR A 86 3.86 -9.99 8.00
CA TYR A 86 4.27 -11.11 8.85
C TYR A 86 3.17 -11.45 9.87
N PRO A 87 2.88 -12.75 10.08
CA PRO A 87 1.92 -13.18 11.10
C PRO A 87 2.36 -12.83 12.52
N MET A 88 1.46 -13.03 13.49
CA MET A 88 1.78 -12.90 14.92
C MET A 88 3.09 -13.62 15.28
N ASN A 89 3.87 -13.02 16.18
CA ASN A 89 5.17 -13.52 16.63
C ASN A 89 6.23 -13.71 15.52
N GLN A 90 6.05 -13.07 14.35
CA GLN A 90 6.97 -13.15 13.21
C GLN A 90 7.29 -11.78 12.64
N GLY A 91 8.38 -11.72 11.89
CA GLY A 91 8.91 -10.50 11.29
C GLY A 91 10.11 -9.91 12.07
N PRO A 92 10.93 -9.06 11.42
CA PRO A 92 12.14 -8.50 12.04
C PRO A 92 11.85 -7.64 13.28
N GLY A 93 10.75 -6.90 13.25
CA GLY A 93 10.25 -6.09 14.36
C GLY A 93 9.09 -6.76 15.07
N LYS A 94 9.05 -8.09 15.16
CA LYS A 94 7.96 -8.76 15.88
C LYS A 94 7.86 -8.26 17.32
N GLY A 95 6.65 -8.20 17.85
CA GLY A 95 6.45 -7.97 19.27
C GLY A 95 7.21 -9.01 20.11
N ASN A 96 7.73 -8.61 21.26
CA ASN A 96 8.39 -9.51 22.21
C ASN A 96 7.44 -9.92 23.36
N SER A 97 7.97 -10.60 24.40
CA SER A 97 7.28 -10.90 25.67
C SER A 97 6.33 -9.80 26.20
N LEU A 98 5.40 -10.22 27.07
CA LEU A 98 4.39 -9.35 27.68
C LEU A 98 3.44 -8.61 26.71
N ARG A 99 3.25 -9.15 25.50
CA ARG A 99 2.23 -8.71 24.52
C ARG A 99 2.61 -7.45 23.75
N GLY A 100 3.90 -7.20 23.55
CA GLY A 100 4.40 -6.07 22.75
C GLY A 100 3.81 -6.02 21.34
N GLY A 101 3.56 -4.81 20.85
CA GLY A 101 3.18 -4.56 19.46
C GLY A 101 4.34 -4.81 18.50
N GLY A 102 4.05 -5.21 17.27
CA GLY A 102 5.05 -5.29 16.21
C GLY A 102 5.52 -3.88 15.83
N GLY A 103 6.80 -3.71 15.53
CA GLY A 103 7.39 -2.49 14.98
C GLY A 103 7.64 -2.63 13.48
N TYR A 104 7.59 -1.51 12.77
CA TYR A 104 8.05 -1.30 11.40
C TYR A 104 7.77 0.17 11.11
N GLY A 105 8.70 0.95 10.55
CA GLY A 105 8.53 2.40 10.34
C GLY A 105 8.59 3.22 11.64
N THR A 106 7.84 2.82 12.65
CA THR A 106 7.99 3.27 14.05
C THR A 106 8.07 2.07 15.00
N LYS A 107 8.43 2.35 16.25
CA LYS A 107 8.50 1.33 17.30
C LYS A 107 7.09 0.88 17.70
N GLY A 108 6.90 -0.42 17.91
CA GLY A 108 5.66 -0.92 18.53
C GLY A 108 5.54 -0.45 19.99
N GLY A 109 4.33 -0.47 20.54
CA GLY A 109 4.12 -0.17 21.97
C GLY A 109 4.51 -1.35 22.87
N GLY A 110 4.96 -1.05 24.09
CA GLY A 110 5.30 -2.03 25.14
C GLY A 110 5.97 -1.37 26.36
N TYR A 111 6.10 -2.09 27.47
CA TYR A 111 6.86 -1.64 28.65
C TYR A 111 8.31 -2.13 28.61
N ASP A 112 9.25 -1.38 29.19
CA ASP A 112 10.64 -1.79 29.42
C ASP A 112 11.37 -2.37 28.19
N GLY A 113 11.17 -1.76 27.02
CA GLY A 113 11.80 -2.20 25.77
C GLY A 113 11.22 -3.50 25.18
N GLN A 114 10.07 -3.96 25.68
CA GLN A 114 9.44 -5.22 25.28
C GLN A 114 8.54 -5.12 24.03
N CYS A 115 8.95 -4.31 23.08
CA CYS A 115 8.17 -4.06 21.86
C CYS A 115 8.97 -4.36 20.60
N GLY A 116 8.26 -4.47 19.49
CA GLY A 116 8.88 -4.66 18.19
C GLY A 116 9.70 -3.44 17.80
N GLU A 117 10.98 -3.67 17.49
CA GLU A 117 11.91 -2.64 17.06
C GLU A 117 11.60 -2.13 15.65
N MET A 118 12.01 -0.89 15.38
CA MET A 118 11.94 -0.30 14.04
C MET A 118 12.99 -0.93 13.11
N TYR A 119 12.65 -1.10 11.83
CA TYR A 119 13.59 -1.56 10.80
C TYR A 119 13.20 -1.01 9.42
N GLY A 120 14.07 -1.29 8.45
CA GLY A 120 13.94 -0.78 7.09
C GLY A 120 14.36 0.68 6.98
N GLU A 121 14.53 1.13 5.74
CA GLU A 121 14.98 2.47 5.42
C GLU A 121 13.79 3.36 5.00
N GLU A 122 13.92 4.68 5.19
CA GLU A 122 12.82 5.64 5.04
C GLU A 122 12.39 5.87 3.60
N THR A 123 13.31 5.73 2.65
CA THR A 123 13.09 6.02 1.22
C THR A 123 12.34 4.91 0.50
N LEU A 124 12.41 3.67 1.02
CA LEU A 124 11.87 2.47 0.37
C LEU A 124 12.46 2.16 -1.02
N LEU A 125 13.47 2.91 -1.50
CA LEU A 125 14.10 2.69 -2.81
C LEU A 125 15.06 1.50 -2.81
N LYS A 126 15.74 1.25 -1.69
CA LYS A 126 16.75 0.18 -1.60
C LYS A 126 16.12 -1.14 -1.20
N LYS A 127 15.15 -1.09 -0.28
CA LYS A 127 14.42 -2.27 0.18
C LYS A 127 13.07 -1.92 0.78
N ILE A 128 12.02 -2.52 0.23
CA ILE A 128 10.66 -2.43 0.75
C ILE A 128 10.41 -3.60 1.70
N HIS A 129 9.70 -3.34 2.81
CA HIS A 129 9.55 -4.32 3.88
C HIS A 129 8.08 -4.53 4.25
N PHE A 130 7.72 -5.78 4.52
CA PHE A 130 6.44 -6.11 5.14
C PHE A 130 6.41 -5.64 6.59
N GLY A 131 5.23 -5.33 7.11
CA GLY A 131 5.00 -5.10 8.54
C GLY A 131 5.17 -6.37 9.37
N SER A 132 5.58 -6.23 10.62
CA SER A 132 5.79 -7.30 11.58
C SER A 132 4.55 -7.61 12.43
N GLY A 133 4.42 -8.85 12.88
CA GLY A 133 3.33 -9.23 13.77
C GLY A 133 3.58 -8.86 15.23
N GLY A 134 2.51 -8.61 15.98
CA GLY A 134 2.58 -8.43 17.43
C GLY A 134 2.74 -9.76 18.18
N TYR A 135 3.01 -9.68 19.49
CA TYR A 135 3.25 -10.86 20.32
C TYR A 135 1.98 -11.53 20.86
N GLY A 136 2.09 -12.83 21.14
CA GLY A 136 1.04 -13.65 21.76
C GLY A 136 -0.10 -13.88 20.77
N TYR A 137 -1.33 -13.61 21.18
CA TYR A 137 -2.51 -13.51 20.28
C TYR A 137 -2.49 -12.21 19.47
N GLY A 138 -1.31 -11.86 18.94
CA GLY A 138 -1.05 -10.59 18.28
C GLY A 138 -1.64 -10.49 16.88
N GLY A 139 -1.68 -9.27 16.37
CA GLY A 139 -2.05 -9.02 14.97
C GLY A 139 -0.92 -9.36 14.00
N SER A 140 -1.26 -9.67 12.74
CA SER A 140 -0.30 -9.68 11.64
C SER A 140 0.03 -8.26 11.19
N GLY A 141 1.22 -8.06 10.62
CA GLY A 141 1.61 -6.78 10.04
C GLY A 141 0.92 -6.48 8.71
N GLY A 142 1.11 -5.26 8.20
CA GLY A 142 0.66 -4.85 6.86
C GLY A 142 1.53 -5.42 5.73
N GLY A 143 0.94 -5.58 4.54
CA GLY A 143 1.64 -6.02 3.33
C GLY A 143 2.50 -4.93 2.68
N ILE A 144 2.76 -5.08 1.38
CA ILE A 144 3.44 -4.07 0.56
C ILE A 144 2.51 -3.68 -0.59
N ILE A 145 2.39 -2.37 -0.86
CA ILE A 145 1.80 -1.84 -2.09
C ILE A 145 2.89 -1.04 -2.81
N GLU A 146 3.13 -1.37 -4.07
CA GLU A 146 4.08 -0.71 -4.95
C GLU A 146 3.35 -0.30 -6.23
N LEU A 147 3.23 1.01 -6.44
CA LEU A 147 2.49 1.61 -7.55
C LEU A 147 3.43 2.42 -8.44
N ILE A 148 3.41 2.15 -9.74
CA ILE A 148 3.97 3.01 -10.77
C ILE A 148 2.81 3.62 -11.55
N ILE A 149 2.65 4.94 -11.46
CA ILE A 149 1.59 5.69 -12.11
C ILE A 149 2.19 6.54 -13.23
N GLU A 150 1.90 6.19 -14.49
CA GLU A 150 2.55 6.84 -15.63
C GLU A 150 1.92 8.19 -15.98
N GLN A 151 0.61 8.37 -15.75
CA GLN A 151 -0.10 9.61 -16.13
C GLN A 151 -0.91 10.23 -14.98
N GLN A 152 -1.85 9.50 -14.37
CA GLN A 152 -2.74 10.11 -13.37
C GLN A 152 -3.21 9.16 -12.26
N LEU A 153 -3.19 9.66 -11.03
CA LEU A 153 -3.89 9.12 -9.87
C LEU A 153 -5.06 10.05 -9.51
N ILE A 154 -6.26 9.51 -9.49
CA ILE A 154 -7.45 10.12 -8.89
C ILE A 154 -7.99 9.17 -7.82
N ASN A 155 -7.63 9.40 -6.57
CA ASN A 155 -8.08 8.60 -5.45
C ASN A 155 -9.03 9.41 -4.56
N HIS A 156 -10.31 9.06 -4.60
CA HIS A 156 -11.30 9.53 -3.62
C HIS A 156 -11.56 8.51 -2.49
N GLY A 157 -10.98 7.32 -2.59
CA GLY A 157 -11.02 6.24 -1.61
C GLY A 157 -9.77 6.16 -0.76
N SER A 158 -9.36 4.92 -0.45
CA SER A 158 -8.15 4.65 0.33
C SER A 158 -7.17 3.67 -0.32
N ILE A 159 -5.88 3.89 -0.08
CA ILE A 159 -4.80 2.93 -0.38
C ILE A 159 -4.17 2.57 0.96
N GLN A 160 -4.28 1.30 1.38
CA GLN A 160 -3.96 0.94 2.75
C GLN A 160 -3.16 -0.35 2.91
N SER A 161 -2.17 -0.29 3.80
CA SER A 161 -1.36 -1.43 4.23
C SER A 161 -1.27 -1.44 5.75
N ASN A 162 -2.42 -1.46 6.43
CA ASN A 162 -2.48 -1.36 7.89
C ASN A 162 -2.17 -2.70 8.58
N GLY A 163 -1.67 -2.60 9.80
CA GLY A 163 -1.52 -3.74 10.70
C GLY A 163 -2.86 -4.29 11.16
N LYS A 164 -2.88 -5.56 11.55
CA LYS A 164 -4.05 -6.19 12.17
C LYS A 164 -4.08 -5.86 13.65
N ASN A 165 -5.28 -5.64 14.18
CA ASN A 165 -5.49 -5.60 15.62
C ASN A 165 -5.20 -6.97 16.24
N ALA A 166 -4.72 -6.96 17.47
CA ALA A 166 -4.57 -8.15 18.28
C ALA A 166 -5.94 -8.76 18.62
N TYR A 167 -5.92 -10.05 18.97
CA TYR A 167 -7.04 -10.70 19.63
C TYR A 167 -6.78 -10.75 21.15
N ASN A 168 -7.84 -10.64 21.95
CA ASN A 168 -7.76 -10.54 23.41
C ASN A 168 -6.79 -9.42 23.83
N TYR A 169 -5.65 -9.81 24.40
CA TYR A 169 -4.66 -8.87 24.91
C TYR A 169 -3.27 -9.12 24.35
N GLY A 170 -3.17 -9.63 23.12
CA GLY A 170 -1.93 -9.60 22.36
C GLY A 170 -1.52 -8.18 21.93
N GLY A 171 -0.37 -8.07 21.28
CA GLY A 171 0.10 -6.82 20.67
C GLY A 171 -0.41 -6.64 19.25
N GLY A 172 -0.68 -5.40 18.84
CA GLY A 172 -1.05 -5.09 17.46
C GLY A 172 0.08 -5.39 16.48
N GLY A 173 -0.25 -5.78 15.25
CA GLY A 173 0.75 -5.88 14.18
C GLY A 173 1.10 -4.50 13.64
N SER A 174 2.33 -4.29 13.15
CA SER A 174 2.71 -2.99 12.56
C SER A 174 2.09 -2.76 11.19
N GLY A 175 2.03 -1.51 10.76
CA GLY A 175 1.74 -1.15 9.38
C GLY A 175 2.74 -1.75 8.39
N GLY A 176 2.43 -1.70 7.10
CA GLY A 176 3.26 -2.20 6.01
C GLY A 176 3.95 -1.08 5.23
N SER A 177 4.31 -1.35 3.98
CA SER A 177 4.92 -0.35 3.09
C SER A 177 3.97 0.07 1.98
N ILE A 178 3.97 1.37 1.65
CA ILE A 178 3.38 1.88 0.42
C ILE A 178 4.44 2.73 -0.31
N LEU A 179 4.80 2.33 -1.52
CA LEU A 179 5.65 3.09 -2.43
C LEU A 179 4.81 3.50 -3.64
N ILE A 180 4.77 4.80 -3.95
CA ILE A 180 4.11 5.34 -5.13
C ILE A 180 5.12 6.17 -5.93
N GLU A 181 5.37 5.76 -7.16
CA GLU A 181 6.21 6.48 -8.11
C GLU A 181 5.35 7.05 -9.25
N PHE A 182 5.40 8.37 -9.41
CA PHE A 182 4.78 9.07 -10.52
C PHE A 182 5.79 9.30 -11.65
N GLN A 183 5.50 8.75 -12.84
CA GLN A 183 6.31 8.98 -14.06
C GLN A 183 5.68 10.03 -14.99
N CYS A 184 4.63 10.71 -14.51
CA CYS A 184 3.87 11.71 -15.27
C CYS A 184 4.66 13.00 -15.58
N GLN A 185 5.77 13.26 -14.91
CA GLN A 185 6.59 14.46 -15.20
C GLN A 185 7.33 14.39 -16.54
N SER A 186 7.53 13.19 -17.08
CA SER A 186 8.14 12.99 -18.41
C SER A 186 7.17 13.31 -19.56
N HIS A 187 5.89 13.56 -19.25
CA HIS A 187 4.85 13.85 -20.24
C HIS A 187 4.59 15.35 -20.34
N SER A 188 4.31 15.84 -21.56
CA SER A 188 4.08 17.26 -21.83
C SER A 188 2.81 17.83 -21.16
N ASN A 189 1.81 16.98 -20.91
CA ASN A 189 0.55 17.35 -20.27
C ASN A 189 0.53 16.91 -18.80
N LYS A 190 0.86 17.83 -17.89
CA LYS A 190 0.81 17.57 -16.44
C LYS A 190 -0.65 17.52 -15.96
N LEU A 191 -1.17 16.33 -15.78
CA LEU A 191 -2.49 16.11 -15.16
C LEU A 191 -2.42 16.38 -13.65
N LYS A 192 -3.48 16.96 -13.09
CA LYS A 192 -3.62 17.13 -11.64
C LYS A 192 -3.80 15.77 -10.98
N GLN A 193 -3.05 15.53 -9.92
CA GLN A 193 -3.13 14.32 -9.11
C GLN A 193 -4.07 14.56 -7.92
N THR A 194 -4.83 13.54 -7.55
CA THR A 194 -5.62 13.50 -6.29
C THR A 194 -5.20 12.25 -5.54
N VAL A 195 -4.44 12.41 -4.46
CA VAL A 195 -3.77 11.29 -3.79
C VAL A 195 -4.70 10.56 -2.83
N GLY A 196 -5.70 11.26 -2.29
CA GLY A 196 -6.71 10.69 -1.40
C GLY A 196 -6.14 10.21 -0.07
N THR A 197 -6.83 9.25 0.57
CA THR A 197 -6.38 8.70 1.85
C THR A 197 -5.35 7.60 1.62
N ILE A 198 -4.21 7.67 2.30
CA ILE A 198 -3.18 6.61 2.27
C ILE A 198 -2.76 6.27 3.70
N THR A 199 -2.81 4.98 4.06
CA THR A 199 -2.53 4.57 5.44
C THR A 199 -1.63 3.35 5.58
N CYS A 200 -0.64 3.44 6.48
CA CYS A 200 0.16 2.31 6.98
C CYS A 200 0.14 2.28 8.52
N ILE A 201 -1.03 2.28 9.13
CA ILE A 201 -1.19 2.39 10.59
C ILE A 201 -1.03 1.04 11.27
N GLY A 202 -0.38 1.05 12.44
CA GLY A 202 -0.29 -0.10 13.32
C GLY A 202 -1.66 -0.55 13.85
N GLY A 203 -1.85 -1.86 13.99
CA GLY A 203 -3.05 -2.41 14.61
C GLY A 203 -3.11 -2.11 16.10
N SER A 204 -4.31 -2.09 16.68
CA SER A 204 -4.51 -1.92 18.11
C SER A 204 -4.38 -3.23 18.89
N GLY A 205 -4.10 -3.15 20.19
CA GLY A 205 -4.01 -4.30 21.08
C GLY A 205 -3.83 -3.85 22.52
N ARG A 206 -3.27 -4.72 23.38
CA ARG A 206 -2.78 -4.25 24.69
C ARG A 206 -1.72 -3.16 24.50
N TYR A 207 -0.86 -3.36 23.52
CA TYR A 207 -0.03 -2.31 22.95
C TYR A 207 -0.21 -2.28 21.44
N ASN A 208 -0.19 -1.07 20.88
CA ASN A 208 -0.38 -0.86 19.45
C ASN A 208 0.87 -1.30 18.68
N GLY A 209 0.67 -1.76 17.44
CA GLY A 209 1.77 -1.89 16.49
C GLY A 209 2.31 -0.52 16.09
N GLY A 210 3.55 -0.47 15.63
CA GLY A 210 4.13 0.70 15.00
C GLY A 210 3.53 0.96 13.62
N ASP A 211 3.52 2.21 13.19
CA ASP A 211 3.09 2.64 11.88
C ASP A 211 4.20 2.40 10.86
N GLY A 212 3.84 1.85 9.71
CA GLY A 212 4.76 1.46 8.65
C GLY A 212 5.39 2.64 7.91
N ARG A 213 5.64 2.48 6.61
CA ARG A 213 6.31 3.51 5.81
C ARG A 213 5.52 3.82 4.54
N ILE A 214 5.49 5.10 4.20
CA ILE A 214 4.91 5.60 2.96
C ILE A 214 6.00 6.44 2.27
N ALA A 215 6.25 6.18 1.00
CA ALA A 215 7.14 7.01 0.18
C ALA A 215 6.43 7.35 -1.14
N ILE A 216 6.50 8.63 -1.52
CA ILE A 216 5.85 9.15 -2.74
C ILE A 216 6.86 9.97 -3.52
N TYR A 217 7.08 9.58 -4.78
CA TYR A 217 8.06 10.17 -5.69
C TYR A 217 7.40 10.70 -6.96
N GLY A 218 8.05 11.66 -7.62
CA GLY A 218 7.62 12.12 -8.94
C GLY A 218 6.55 13.21 -8.93
N ILE A 219 6.11 13.68 -7.78
CA ILE A 219 5.21 14.84 -7.65
C ILE A 219 5.50 15.64 -6.37
N GLU A 220 5.04 16.89 -6.37
CA GLU A 220 4.94 17.69 -5.15
C GLU A 220 3.54 17.53 -4.54
N LEU A 221 3.48 17.15 -3.27
CA LEU A 221 2.23 17.01 -2.53
C LEU A 221 1.83 18.33 -1.89
N SER A 222 0.55 18.70 -2.02
CA SER A 222 -0.02 19.84 -1.30
C SER A 222 -0.11 19.57 0.20
N SER A 223 -0.31 20.62 1.00
CA SER A 223 -0.54 20.48 2.45
C SER A 223 -1.76 19.62 2.77
N ASP A 224 -2.82 19.74 1.98
CA ASP A 224 -4.05 18.95 2.14
C ASP A 224 -3.81 17.47 1.82
N ASP A 225 -3.03 17.17 0.78
CA ASP A 225 -2.62 15.79 0.47
C ASP A 225 -1.85 15.18 1.65
N ILE A 226 -0.91 15.94 2.24
CA ILE A 226 -0.11 15.47 3.37
C ILE A 226 -1.00 15.17 4.59
N LEU A 227 -2.09 15.91 4.80
CA LEU A 227 -3.01 15.66 5.92
C LEU A 227 -3.79 14.35 5.77
N ALA A 228 -4.05 13.91 4.54
CA ALA A 228 -4.76 12.66 4.25
C ALA A 228 -3.86 11.40 4.27
N ILE A 229 -2.55 11.56 4.49
CA ILE A 229 -1.56 10.49 4.49
C ILE A 229 -1.00 10.27 5.90
N ASP A 230 -1.04 9.03 6.37
CA ASP A 230 -0.60 8.64 7.71
C ASP A 230 0.03 7.22 7.74
N PRO A 231 1.30 7.05 8.12
CA PRO A 231 2.26 8.05 8.61
C PRO A 231 2.71 9.02 7.52
N LYS A 232 3.32 10.14 7.91
CA LYS A 232 3.79 11.15 6.96
C LYS A 232 4.74 10.53 5.93
N PRO A 233 4.54 10.80 4.63
CA PRO A 233 5.33 10.16 3.60
C PRO A 233 6.75 10.71 3.61
N TRP A 234 7.73 9.84 3.39
CA TRP A 234 9.06 10.28 3.02
C TRP A 234 9.02 10.99 1.68
N LYS A 235 9.77 12.09 1.57
CA LYS A 235 9.89 12.89 0.35
C LYS A 235 11.37 13.07 0.01
N LEU A 236 11.72 12.86 -1.25
CA LEU A 236 12.88 13.55 -1.82
C LEU A 236 12.37 14.89 -2.39
N LYS A 237 12.93 16.02 -1.95
CA LYS A 237 13.10 17.14 -2.88
C LYS A 237 14.16 16.68 -3.88
N TYR A 238 13.85 16.72 -5.17
CA TYR A 238 14.76 16.28 -6.25
C TYR A 238 16.20 16.78 -6.04
N PHE A 239 17.19 15.90 -6.27
CA PHE A 239 18.15 16.00 -7.38
C PHE A 239 18.98 14.68 -7.50
N GLU A 240 19.18 14.24 -8.75
CA GLU A 240 20.11 13.20 -9.24
C GLU A 240 19.89 11.74 -8.85
N MET A 241 19.09 11.03 -9.67
CA MET A 241 19.53 9.71 -10.11
C MET A 241 20.66 9.92 -11.13
N GLN A 242 21.91 9.96 -10.67
CA GLN A 242 23.01 9.64 -11.57
C GLN A 242 22.92 8.15 -11.88
N ILE A 243 22.86 7.89 -13.18
CA ILE A 243 23.08 6.60 -13.79
C ILE A 243 24.55 6.24 -13.51
N GLU A 244 24.78 5.13 -12.80
CA GLU A 244 25.97 4.29 -12.98
C GLU A 244 25.56 2.96 -13.59
#